data_AF-A0A0B1TDQ8-F1
#
_entry.id   AF-A0A0B1TDQ8-F1
#
_cell.length_a   1.000
_cell.length_b   1.000
_cell.length_c   1.000
_cell.angle_alpha   90.00
_cell.angle_beta   90.00
_cell.angle_gamma   90.00
#
_symmetry.space_group_name_H-M   'P 1'
#
loop_
_entity.id
_entity.type
_entity.pdbx_description
1 polymer ?
#
loop_
_entity_poly.entity_id
_entity_poly.type
_entity_poly.pdbx_seq_one_letter_code
_entity_poly.pdbx_strand_id
1 'polypeptide(L)'
;MITLMGAGSLLMAAMLAMYNKRTTMALIFMLLGKACIQGAFNILYIFTSELNPTIVRNSAVGISSMIARMGAGASGYIAILSDVTLAIVPMLIFAVFSLCAGILVMFLPETQDQPLPDTIWDAVTMLKSKQKPCIPFIADDGADADLLKEKEVYRPAEPKSQE
;
A
#
# COMPACT_ATOMS: atom_id res chain seq x y z
N MET A 1 -5.98 8.03 7.35
CA MET A 1 -5.08 8.09 8.53
C MET A 1 -5.83 7.78 9.82
N ILE A 2 -6.84 8.59 10.20
CA ILE A 2 -7.63 8.44 11.44
C ILE A 2 -8.26 7.05 11.58
N THR A 3 -8.72 6.46 10.48
CA THR A 3 -9.35 5.12 10.46
C THR A 3 -8.37 3.98 10.82
N LEU A 4 -7.08 4.09 10.47
CA LEU A 4 -6.06 3.08 10.79
C LEU A 4 -5.65 3.15 12.28
N MET A 5 -5.50 4.36 12.81
CA MET A 5 -5.22 4.58 14.23
C MET A 5 -6.42 4.18 15.11
N GLY A 6 -7.63 4.49 14.64
CA GLY A 6 -8.88 4.07 15.28
C GLY A 6 -9.07 2.56 15.27
N ALA A 7 -8.76 1.88 14.16
CA ALA A 7 -8.81 0.42 14.08
C ALA A 7 -7.80 -0.25 15.02
N GLY A 8 -6.56 0.25 15.09
CA GLY A 8 -5.53 -0.26 16.00
C GLY A 8 -5.92 -0.13 17.48
N SER A 9 -6.51 1.00 17.87
CA SER A 9 -7.00 1.22 19.24
C SER A 9 -8.23 0.36 19.57
N LEU A 10 -9.14 0.16 18.62
CA LEU A 10 -10.27 -0.77 18.75
C LEU A 10 -9.84 -2.24 18.91
N LEU A 11 -8.79 -2.67 18.19
CA LEU A 11 -8.22 -4.02 18.34
C LEU A 11 -7.55 -4.22 19.70
N MET A 12 -6.87 -3.19 20.20
CA MET A 12 -6.30 -3.22 21.55
C MET A 12 -7.40 -3.28 22.63
N ALA A 13 -8.51 -2.56 22.45
CA ALA A 13 -9.67 -2.64 23.33
C ALA A 13 -10.37 -4.02 23.27
N ALA A 14 -10.41 -4.65 22.08
CA ALA A 14 -10.94 -6.01 21.92
C ALA A 14 -10.10 -7.04 22.70
N MET A 15 -8.78 -6.87 22.77
CA MET A 15 -7.88 -7.70 23.58
C MET A 15 -8.20 -7.57 25.09
N LEU A 16 -8.49 -6.36 25.56
CA LEU A 16 -8.89 -6.11 26.95
C LEU A 16 -10.26 -6.74 27.28
N ALA A 17 -11.19 -6.71 26.33
CA ALA A 17 -12.50 -7.34 26.45
C ALA A 17 -12.41 -8.88 26.49
N MET A 18 -11.47 -9.48 25.74
CA MET A 18 -11.16 -10.91 25.80
C MET A 18 -10.60 -11.32 27.17
N TYR A 19 -9.73 -10.49 27.76
CA TYR A 19 -9.19 -10.74 29.10
C TYR A 19 -10.30 -10.82 30.16
N ASN A 20 -11.33 -9.97 30.04
CA ASN A 20 -12.46 -9.92 30.96
C ASN A 20 -13.58 -10.96 30.65
N LYS A 21 -13.28 -11.99 29.85
CA LYS A 21 -14.21 -13.06 29.39
C LYS A 21 -15.49 -12.56 28.70
N ARG A 22 -15.50 -11.32 28.18
CA ARG A 22 -16.67 -10.69 27.51
C ARG A 22 -16.56 -10.87 25.98
N THR A 23 -16.67 -12.12 25.53
CA THR A 23 -16.45 -12.51 24.13
C THR A 23 -17.36 -11.79 23.13
N THR A 24 -18.64 -11.54 23.48
CA THR A 24 -19.58 -10.82 22.59
C THR A 24 -19.12 -9.41 22.27
N MET A 25 -18.62 -8.68 23.28
CA MET A 25 -18.14 -7.30 23.09
C MET A 25 -16.82 -7.29 22.32
N ALA A 26 -15.94 -8.25 22.59
CA ALA A 26 -14.70 -8.42 21.84
C ALA A 26 -14.94 -8.68 20.34
N LEU A 27 -15.92 -9.53 20.02
CA LEU A 27 -16.29 -9.82 18.62
C LEU A 27 -16.84 -8.59 17.91
N ILE A 28 -17.71 -7.80 18.56
CA ILE A 28 -18.24 -6.55 17.98
C ILE A 28 -17.09 -5.58 17.65
N PHE A 29 -16.18 -5.35 18.59
CA PHE A 29 -15.03 -4.47 18.37
C PHE A 29 -14.07 -5.01 17.30
N MET A 30 -13.84 -6.33 17.25
CA MET A 30 -13.00 -6.97 16.24
C MET A 30 -13.59 -6.83 14.84
N LEU A 31 -14.90 -7.04 14.69
CA LEU A 31 -15.60 -6.90 13.40
C LEU A 31 -15.61 -5.44 12.93
N LEU A 32 -15.81 -4.49 13.85
CA LEU A 32 -15.76 -3.07 13.54
C LEU A 32 -14.36 -2.66 13.07
N GLY A 33 -13.31 -3.07 13.80
CA GLY A 33 -11.92 -2.83 13.41
C GLY A 33 -11.58 -3.43 12.03
N LYS A 34 -12.02 -4.67 11.76
CA LYS A 34 -11.86 -5.33 10.45
C LYS A 34 -12.53 -4.54 9.33
N ALA A 35 -13.76 -4.06 9.55
CA ALA A 35 -14.50 -3.28 8.56
C ALA A 35 -13.79 -1.96 8.24
N CYS A 36 -13.27 -1.26 9.26
CA CYS A 36 -12.49 -0.03 9.08
C CYS A 36 -11.23 -0.25 8.24
N ILE A 37 -10.48 -1.33 8.51
CA ILE A 37 -9.27 -1.68 7.76
C ILE A 37 -9.62 -2.01 6.30
N GLN A 38 -10.69 -2.80 6.07
CA GLN A 38 -11.15 -3.15 4.73
C GLN A 38 -11.60 -1.92 3.93
N GLY A 39 -12.30 -0.99 4.56
CA GLY A 39 -12.69 0.28 3.94
C GLY A 39 -11.48 1.13 3.57
N ALA A 40 -10.50 1.25 4.47
CA ALA A 40 -9.25 1.96 4.20
C ALA A 40 -8.47 1.34 3.02
N PHE A 41 -8.43 0.00 2.94
CA PHE A 41 -7.81 -0.70 1.81
C PHE A 41 -8.53 -0.41 0.49
N ASN A 42 -9.86 -0.40 0.48
CA ASN A 42 -10.63 -0.10 -0.74
C ASN A 42 -10.39 1.34 -1.22
N ILE A 43 -10.39 2.30 -0.29
CA ILE A 43 -10.10 3.70 -0.59
C ILE A 43 -8.69 3.84 -1.16
N LEU A 44 -7.68 3.26 -0.50
CA LEU A 44 -6.30 3.27 -0.98
C LEU A 44 -6.16 2.68 -2.39
N TYR A 45 -6.88 1.61 -2.67
CA TYR A 45 -6.87 0.95 -3.98
C TYR A 45 -7.45 1.86 -5.07
N ILE A 46 -8.57 2.54 -4.79
CA ILE A 46 -9.18 3.51 -5.71
C ILE A 46 -8.22 4.69 -5.94
N PHE A 47 -7.68 5.29 -4.87
CA PHE A 47 -6.70 6.38 -4.95
C PHE A 47 -5.48 5.99 -5.79
N THR A 48 -4.93 4.79 -5.56
CA THR A 48 -3.81 4.26 -6.36
C THR A 48 -4.21 4.16 -7.84
N SER A 49 -5.46 3.84 -8.14
CA SER A 49 -5.95 3.71 -9.51
C SER A 49 -6.24 5.05 -10.20
N GLU A 50 -6.45 6.12 -9.42
CA GLU A 50 -6.71 7.48 -9.90
C GLU A 50 -5.42 8.30 -10.07
N LEU A 51 -4.42 8.07 -9.21
CA LEU A 51 -3.11 8.70 -9.30
C LEU A 51 -2.25 8.15 -10.44
N ASN A 52 -2.54 6.93 -10.90
CA ASN A 52 -1.73 6.25 -11.90
C ASN A 52 -2.30 6.45 -13.32
N PRO A 53 -1.48 6.87 -14.30
CA PRO A 53 -1.90 7.01 -15.69
C PRO A 53 -2.31 5.65 -16.29
N THR A 54 -3.18 5.66 -17.29
CA THR A 54 -3.85 4.47 -17.87
C THR A 54 -2.89 3.35 -18.29
N ILE A 55 -1.65 3.69 -18.65
CA ILE A 55 -0.61 2.74 -19.10
C ILE A 55 -0.07 1.90 -17.94
N VAL A 56 0.07 2.48 -16.75
CA VAL A 56 0.66 1.81 -15.56
C VAL A 56 -0.39 1.41 -14.53
N ARG A 57 -1.64 1.87 -14.68
CA ARG A 57 -2.76 1.57 -13.76
C ARG A 57 -2.95 0.07 -13.54
N ASN A 58 -2.96 -0.72 -14.61
CA ASN A 58 -3.15 -2.17 -14.49
C ASN A 58 -2.00 -2.85 -13.74
N SER A 59 -0.75 -2.41 -13.98
CA SER A 59 0.44 -2.92 -13.30
C SER A 59 0.46 -2.54 -11.82
N ALA A 60 0.17 -1.28 -11.47
CA ALA A 60 0.11 -0.82 -10.09
C ALA A 60 -0.97 -1.54 -9.27
N VAL A 61 -2.14 -1.73 -9.87
CA VAL A 61 -3.22 -2.52 -9.30
C VAL A 61 -2.81 -4.00 -9.13
N GLY A 62 -2.12 -4.58 -10.13
CA GLY A 62 -1.59 -5.93 -10.04
C GLY A 62 -0.61 -6.11 -8.88
N ILE A 63 0.35 -5.20 -8.71
CA ILE A 63 1.35 -5.23 -7.63
C ILE A 63 0.68 -5.12 -6.27
N SER A 64 -0.27 -4.20 -6.09
CA SER A 64 -1.00 -4.07 -4.82
C SER A 64 -1.78 -5.34 -4.47
N SER A 65 -2.37 -6.02 -5.47
CA SER A 65 -3.03 -7.31 -5.29
C SER A 65 -2.05 -8.43 -4.92
N MET A 66 -0.88 -8.47 -5.54
CA MET A 66 0.18 -9.44 -5.18
C MET A 66 0.64 -9.26 -3.73
N ILE A 67 0.87 -8.02 -3.29
CA ILE A 67 1.23 -7.71 -1.90
C ILE A 67 0.10 -8.12 -0.94
N ALA A 68 -1.15 -7.85 -1.29
CA ALA A 68 -2.31 -8.27 -0.49
C ALA A 68 -2.40 -9.80 -0.38
N ARG A 69 -2.12 -10.54 -1.47
CA ARG A 69 -2.05 -12.01 -1.49
C ARG A 69 -0.92 -12.53 -0.61
N MET A 70 0.26 -11.92 -0.65
CA MET A 70 1.38 -12.27 0.23
C MET A 70 1.02 -12.05 1.71
N GLY A 71 0.37 -10.93 2.04
CA GLY A 71 -0.12 -10.66 3.39
C GLY A 71 -1.15 -11.68 3.87
N ALA A 72 -2.06 -12.11 2.98
CA ALA A 72 -3.01 -13.20 3.29
C ALA A 72 -2.31 -14.55 3.51
N GLY A 73 -1.25 -14.85 2.75
CA GLY A 73 -0.42 -16.03 2.97
C GLY A 73 0.29 -16.01 4.32
N ALA A 74 0.92 -14.88 4.67
CA ALA A 74 1.56 -14.68 5.97
C ALA A 74 0.57 -14.83 7.14
N SER A 75 -0.66 -14.32 6.97
CA SER A 75 -1.75 -14.51 7.94
C SER A 75 -2.05 -15.99 8.23
N GLY A 76 -2.05 -16.83 7.19
CA GLY A 76 -2.22 -18.28 7.35
C GLY A 76 -1.13 -18.92 8.22
N TYR A 77 0.14 -18.53 8.03
CA TYR A 77 1.24 -18.98 8.89
C TYR A 77 1.09 -18.53 10.33
N ILE A 78 0.65 -17.29 10.56
CA ILE A 78 0.38 -16.75 11.89
C ILE A 78 -0.76 -17.54 12.57
N ALA A 79 -1.79 -17.93 11.82
CA ALA A 79 -2.89 -18.73 12.34
C ALA A 79 -2.44 -20.14 12.78
N ILE A 80 -1.59 -20.80 11.99
CA ILE A 80 -1.01 -22.11 12.36
C ILE A 80 -0.13 -21.97 13.62
N LEU A 81 0.68 -20.90 13.68
CA LEU A 81 1.52 -20.64 14.85
C LEU A 81 0.72 -20.35 16.12
N SER A 82 -0.48 -19.78 15.97
CA SER A 82 -1.44 -19.52 17.06
C SER A 82 -2.13 -20.78 17.60
N ASP A 83 -2.00 -21.93 16.94
CA ASP A 83 -2.50 -23.19 17.48
C ASP A 83 -1.49 -23.80 18.48
N VAL A 84 -0.20 -23.53 18.26
CA VAL A 84 0.92 -23.98 19.10
C VAL A 84 1.24 -22.98 20.22
N THR A 85 1.03 -21.69 19.97
CA THR A 85 1.24 -20.58 20.91
C THR A 85 -0.10 -19.90 21.22
N LEU A 86 -0.31 -19.35 22.41
CA LEU A 86 -1.62 -18.82 22.87
C LEU A 86 -2.44 -18.02 21.81
N ALA A 87 -3.77 -18.19 21.79
CA ALA A 87 -4.71 -17.53 20.86
C ALA A 87 -4.70 -15.98 20.85
N ILE A 88 -3.95 -15.36 21.76
CA ILE A 88 -3.78 -13.90 21.88
C ILE A 88 -2.71 -13.36 20.91
N VAL A 89 -1.77 -14.21 20.48
CA VAL A 89 -0.63 -13.87 19.63
C VAL A 89 -1.05 -13.24 18.29
N PRO A 90 -1.98 -13.82 17.49
CA PRO A 90 -2.37 -13.24 16.21
C PRO A 90 -3.00 -11.86 16.38
N MET A 91 -3.82 -11.66 17.41
CA MET A 91 -4.47 -10.35 17.65
C MET A 91 -3.45 -9.25 17.91
N LEU A 92 -2.41 -9.56 18.69
CA LEU A 92 -1.33 -8.61 18.98
C LEU A 92 -0.56 -8.23 17.70
N ILE A 93 -0.22 -9.23 16.88
CA ILE A 93 0.53 -9.01 15.63
C ILE A 93 -0.26 -8.11 14.68
N PHE A 94 -1.55 -8.36 14.49
CA PHE A 94 -2.39 -7.53 13.62
C PHE A 94 -2.59 -6.11 14.19
N ALA A 95 -2.73 -5.95 15.50
CA ALA A 95 -2.85 -4.64 16.13
C ALA A 95 -1.59 -3.79 15.95
N VAL A 96 -0.40 -4.38 16.19
CA VAL A 96 0.89 -3.70 15.99
C VAL A 96 1.10 -3.34 14.52
N PHE A 97 0.82 -4.26 13.61
CA PHE A 97 0.97 -4.00 12.17
C PHE A 97 0.04 -2.87 11.70
N SER A 98 -1.20 -2.80 12.20
CA SER A 98 -2.13 -1.70 11.90
C SER A 98 -1.63 -0.36 12.43
N LEU A 99 -1.02 -0.33 13.62
CA LEU A 99 -0.45 0.91 14.18
C LEU A 99 0.78 1.35 13.39
N CYS A 100 1.69 0.42 13.06
CA CYS A 100 2.84 0.71 12.21
C CYS A 100 2.41 1.26 10.86
N ALA A 101 1.39 0.67 10.21
CA ALA A 101 0.85 1.19 8.96
C ALA A 101 0.26 2.60 9.12
N GLY A 102 -0.47 2.86 10.19
CA GLY A 102 -1.00 4.20 10.50
C GLY A 102 0.10 5.26 10.67
N ILE A 103 1.17 4.91 11.39
CA ILE A 103 2.34 5.78 11.60
C ILE A 103 3.09 6.01 10.29
N LEU A 104 3.29 4.96 9.49
CA LEU A 104 3.99 5.06 8.21
C LEU A 104 3.24 5.97 7.22
N VAL A 105 1.91 5.89 7.24
CA VAL A 105 1.05 6.80 6.46
C VAL A 105 1.13 8.24 6.97
N MET A 106 1.30 8.45 8.28
CA MET A 106 1.55 9.79 8.85
C MET A 106 2.93 10.34 8.47
N PHE A 107 3.90 9.45 8.24
CA PHE A 107 5.23 9.81 7.77
C PHE A 107 5.26 10.12 6.28
N LEU A 108 4.23 9.70 5.54
CA LEU A 108 4.00 10.20 4.19
C LEU A 108 3.49 11.64 4.32
N PRO A 109 4.30 12.67 3.95
CA PRO A 109 3.84 14.04 3.95
C PRO A 109 2.58 14.08 3.10
N GLU A 110 1.51 14.57 3.72
CA GLU A 110 0.19 14.67 3.11
C GLU A 110 0.34 15.30 1.73
N THR A 111 -0.05 14.56 0.69
CA THR A 111 -0.01 14.98 -0.72
C THR A 111 -1.05 16.09 -1.01
N GLN A 112 -1.33 16.95 -0.04
CA GLN A 112 -2.09 18.17 -0.20
C GLN A 112 -1.14 19.27 -0.67
N ASP A 113 -1.54 19.99 -1.72
CA ASP A 113 -0.90 21.18 -2.30
C ASP A 113 0.26 21.00 -3.28
N GLN A 114 0.38 19.85 -3.94
CA GLN A 114 1.10 19.78 -5.23
C GLN A 114 0.07 19.58 -6.35
N PRO A 115 0.09 20.39 -7.44
CA PRO A 115 -0.74 20.12 -8.60
C PRO A 115 -0.42 18.70 -9.06
N LEU A 116 -1.45 17.85 -9.10
CA LEU A 116 -1.29 16.50 -9.57
C LEU A 116 -0.92 16.60 -11.06
N PRO A 117 0.25 16.10 -11.50
CA PRO A 117 0.63 16.17 -12.89
C PRO A 117 -0.41 15.38 -13.71
N ASP A 118 -1.29 16.08 -14.41
CA ASP A 118 -2.34 15.50 -15.27
C ASP A 118 -1.75 14.68 -16.44
N THR A 119 -0.43 14.77 -16.66
CA THR A 119 0.29 14.06 -17.72
C THR A 119 1.61 13.47 -17.23
N ILE A 120 1.95 12.29 -17.76
CA ILE A 120 3.20 11.55 -17.47
C ILE A 120 4.44 12.44 -17.71
N TRP A 121 4.36 13.32 -18.71
CA TRP A 121 5.43 14.26 -19.05
C TRP A 121 5.75 15.24 -17.92
N ASP A 122 4.72 15.74 -17.23
CA ASP A 122 4.89 16.67 -16.11
C ASP A 122 5.51 15.98 -14.88
N ALA A 123 5.12 14.71 -14.63
CA ALA A 123 5.75 13.86 -13.63
C ALA A 123 7.25 13.60 -13.94
N VAL A 124 7.60 13.35 -15.21
CA VAL A 124 8.99 13.12 -15.63
C VAL A 124 9.83 14.39 -15.52
N THR A 125 9.30 15.57 -15.85
CA THR A 125 10.01 16.85 -15.65
C THR A 125 10.22 17.21 -14.18
N MET A 126 9.25 16.90 -13.30
CA MET A 126 9.38 17.09 -11.84
C MET A 126 10.46 16.17 -11.24
N LEU A 127 10.54 14.91 -11.69
CA LEU A 127 11.59 13.98 -11.28
C LEU A 127 12.98 14.41 -11.79
N LYS A 128 13.07 14.92 -13.03
CA LYS A 128 14.33 15.41 -13.62
C LYS A 128 14.87 16.66 -12.91
N SER A 129 13.99 17.52 -12.39
CA SER A 129 14.33 18.72 -11.62
C SER A 129 14.87 18.43 -10.21
N LYS A 130 14.38 17.35 -9.56
CA LYS A 130 14.77 16.97 -8.20
C LYS A 130 15.94 15.97 -8.11
N GLN A 131 16.55 15.61 -9.24
CA GLN A 131 17.72 14.73 -9.26
C GLN A 131 18.98 15.50 -8.82
N LYS A 132 19.18 15.61 -7.50
CA LYS A 132 20.54 15.76 -6.95
C LYS A 132 21.20 14.38 -7.04
N PRO A 133 22.28 14.20 -7.81
CA PRO A 133 22.98 12.94 -7.85
C PRO A 133 23.68 12.74 -6.50
N CYS A 134 23.47 11.57 -5.88
CA CYS A 134 24.38 10.83 -4.98
C CYS A 134 23.60 10.03 -3.92
N ILE A 135 23.11 8.84 -4.29
CA ILE A 135 23.14 7.63 -3.44
C ILE A 135 23.24 6.42 -4.38
N PRO A 136 24.26 5.55 -4.29
CA PRO A 136 24.25 4.28 -5.01
C PRO A 136 23.34 3.32 -4.23
N PHE A 137 22.03 3.40 -4.49
CA PHE A 137 21.18 2.25 -4.26
C PHE A 137 21.56 1.25 -5.34
N ILE A 138 21.99 0.06 -4.95
CA ILE A 138 22.29 -1.07 -5.83
C ILE A 138 21.03 -1.31 -6.66
N ALA A 139 20.99 -0.68 -7.83
CA ALA A 139 20.02 -0.92 -8.87
C ALA A 139 20.45 -2.24 -9.49
N ASP A 140 19.61 -3.23 -9.32
CA ASP A 140 19.61 -4.45 -10.10
C ASP A 140 19.85 -4.08 -11.57
N ASP A 141 20.95 -4.58 -12.15
CA ASP A 141 21.45 -4.30 -13.50
C ASP A 141 20.44 -4.64 -14.62
N GLY A 142 19.23 -5.10 -14.27
CA GLY A 142 18.11 -5.34 -15.18
C GLY A 142 17.26 -4.11 -15.54
N ALA A 143 17.27 -3.03 -14.75
CA ALA A 143 16.38 -1.88 -14.97
C ALA A 143 16.77 -1.01 -16.19
N ASP A 144 18.06 -0.88 -16.49
CA ASP A 144 18.55 -0.12 -17.66
C ASP A 144 18.24 -0.83 -19.00
N ALA A 145 18.19 -2.17 -18.99
CA ALA A 145 17.84 -2.95 -20.17
C ALA A 145 16.34 -2.83 -20.52
N ASP A 146 15.47 -2.70 -19.52
CA ASP A 146 14.04 -2.45 -19.72
C ASP A 146 13.78 -1.01 -20.20
N LEU A 147 14.55 -0.02 -19.75
CA LEU A 147 14.41 1.39 -20.14
C LEU A 147 14.76 1.64 -21.63
N LEU A 148 15.74 0.92 -22.17
CA LEU A 148 16.08 1.00 -23.60
C LEU A 148 15.01 0.33 -24.47
N LYS A 149 14.39 -0.76 -23.99
CA LYS A 149 13.24 -1.37 -24.66
C LYS A 149 12.01 -0.46 -24.61
N GLU A 150 11.77 0.21 -23.49
CA GLU A 150 10.63 1.11 -23.34
C GLU A 150 10.76 2.35 -24.25
N LYS A 151 11.98 2.89 -24.44
CA LYS A 151 12.23 3.96 -25.42
C LYS A 151 12.08 3.52 -26.88
N GLU A 152 12.39 2.26 -27.20
CA GLU A 152 12.22 1.72 -28.55
C GLU A 152 10.72 1.46 -28.85
N VAL A 153 9.97 0.93 -27.87
CA VAL A 153 8.54 0.64 -27.99
C VAL A 153 7.69 1.92 -28.03
N TYR A 154 8.12 2.99 -27.34
CA TYR A 154 7.37 4.25 -27.27
C TYR A 154 7.86 5.34 -28.24
N ARG A 155 8.70 5.00 -29.24
CA ARG A 155 9.07 5.94 -30.30
C ARG A 155 7.84 6.20 -31.19
N PRO A 156 7.26 7.41 -31.21
CA PRO A 156 6.16 7.71 -32.13
C PRO A 156 6.65 7.63 -33.58
N ALA A 157 5.86 7.01 -34.45
CA ALA A 157 6.08 7.04 -35.88
C ALA A 157 6.05 8.49 -36.37
N GLU A 158 7.16 8.93 -36.97
CA GLU A 158 7.25 10.22 -37.65
C GLU A 158 6.06 10.36 -38.62
N PRO A 159 5.27 11.45 -38.56
CA PRO A 159 4.24 11.66 -39.55
C PRO A 159 4.95 11.83 -40.90
N LYS A 160 4.71 10.89 -41.83
CA LYS A 160 5.09 11.09 -43.23
C LYS A 160 4.35 12.32 -43.72
N SER A 161 5.07 13.44 -43.77
CA SER A 161 4.79 14.56 -44.66
C SER A 161 4.67 13.99 -46.08
N GLN A 162 3.45 13.77 -46.54
CA GLN A 162 3.18 13.59 -47.95
C GLN A 162 3.24 14.98 -48.59
N GLU A 163 4.37 15.26 -49.23
CA GLU A 163 4.44 16.15 -50.40
C GLU A 163 4.28 15.29 -51.66
#